data_AF-A0A969XBA4-F1
#
_entry.id   AF-A0A969XBA4-F1
#
_cell.length_a   1.000
_cell.length_b   1.000
_cell.length_c   1.000
_cell.angle_alpha   90.00
_cell.angle_beta   90.00
_cell.angle_gamma   90.00
#
_symmetry.space_group_name_H-M   'P 1'
#
loop_
_entity.id
_entity.type
_entity.pdbx_description
1 polymer ?
#
loop_
_entity_poly.entity_id
_entity_poly.type
_entity_poly.pdbx_seq_one_letter_code
_entity_poly.pdbx_strand_id
1 'polypeptide(L)'
;MARYIGPKCKLSRREGTDLFLKSGSRAIESKCNIESAPGQHGQRRGRLSEYGTQLREKQKVRRIYGVLERQFHGYYKEAARRKGATGENLLQLLESRLDNVVYRMGFGATRAESRQLVSHKAITINGKTVNIPSFQVQPGDVVAVREKSKNQLRIVQALELAAQRGRAEWLEVDAEKKSGVFKNAPERSDLSSDINESLIVELYSK
;
A
#
# COMPACT_ATOMS: atom_id res chain seq x y z
N MET A 1 9.71 -15.99 -1.51
CA MET A 1 9.13 -14.67 -1.91
C MET A 1 9.75 -13.57 -1.05
N ALA A 2 10.45 -12.61 -1.65
CA ALA A 2 11.14 -11.56 -0.90
C ALA A 2 10.15 -10.53 -0.33
N ARG A 3 9.98 -10.49 1.00
CA ARG A 3 9.14 -9.52 1.73
C ARG A 3 9.55 -9.40 3.20
N TYR A 4 9.20 -8.30 3.84
CA TYR A 4 9.35 -8.16 5.29
C TYR A 4 8.32 -9.02 6.03
N ILE A 5 8.78 -10.02 6.78
CA ILE A 5 7.95 -10.94 7.59
C ILE A 5 8.00 -10.66 9.10
N GLY A 6 8.79 -9.67 9.52
CA GLY A 6 8.99 -9.35 10.93
C GLY A 6 7.83 -8.55 11.58
N PRO A 7 8.03 -8.11 12.84
CA PRO A 7 7.03 -7.40 13.63
C PRO A 7 6.55 -6.09 12.96
N LYS A 8 5.27 -6.02 12.61
CA LYS A 8 4.69 -4.87 11.89
C LYS A 8 4.58 -3.60 12.73
N CYS A 9 4.22 -3.72 14.01
CA CYS A 9 4.10 -2.58 14.92
C CYS A 9 5.45 -1.85 15.11
N LYS A 10 6.58 -2.56 14.99
CA LYS A 10 7.92 -1.96 15.01
C LYS A 10 8.10 -0.93 13.89
N LEU A 11 7.48 -1.17 12.73
CA LEU A 11 7.55 -0.26 11.59
C LEU A 11 6.72 1.00 11.83
N SER A 12 5.47 0.87 12.26
CA SER A 12 4.59 2.02 12.57
C SER A 12 5.19 2.88 13.67
N ARG A 13 5.65 2.27 14.78
CA ARG A 13 6.34 2.97 15.87
C ARG A 13 7.60 3.72 15.46
N ARG A 14 8.34 3.20 14.47
CA ARG A 14 9.55 3.87 13.99
C ARG A 14 9.23 5.09 13.14
N GLU A 15 8.13 5.07 12.41
CA GLU A 15 7.69 6.21 11.57
C GLU A 15 6.72 7.15 12.32
N GLY A 16 6.33 6.80 13.56
CA GLY A 16 5.48 7.64 14.40
C GLY A 16 4.03 7.81 13.88
N THR A 17 3.60 6.97 12.95
CA THR A 17 2.27 7.03 12.33
C THR A 17 1.73 5.63 12.03
N ASP A 18 0.42 5.49 11.90
CA ASP A 18 -0.17 4.21 11.48
C ASP A 18 0.08 3.97 9.98
N LEU A 19 0.83 2.92 9.69
CA LEU A 19 1.14 2.49 8.32
C LEU A 19 0.09 1.53 7.74
N PHE A 20 -1.03 1.32 8.45
CA PHE A 20 -2.14 0.43 8.06
C PHE A 20 -1.68 -1.01 7.80
N LEU A 21 -0.67 -1.48 8.55
CA LEU A 21 -0.10 -2.82 8.43
C LEU A 21 -0.87 -3.89 9.23
N LYS A 22 -1.96 -3.48 9.91
CA LYS A 22 -2.87 -4.31 10.68
C LYS A 22 -4.32 -4.00 10.25
N SER A 23 -5.21 -4.97 10.40
CA SER A 23 -6.56 -5.02 9.81
C SER A 23 -7.58 -3.97 10.30
N GLY A 24 -7.17 -2.89 10.98
CA GLY A 24 -8.09 -1.82 11.42
C GLY A 24 -9.13 -2.20 12.49
N SER A 25 -9.38 -3.50 12.74
CA SER A 25 -10.41 -4.01 13.67
C SER A 25 -10.29 -3.56 15.13
N ARG A 26 -9.15 -2.99 15.50
CA ARG A 26 -8.87 -2.37 16.80
C ARG A 26 -7.95 -1.19 16.55
N ALA A 27 -8.06 -0.15 17.36
CA ALA A 27 -7.17 1.01 17.29
C ALA A 27 -5.69 0.58 17.38
N ILE A 28 -4.80 1.33 16.71
CA ILE A 28 -3.36 1.02 16.72
C ILE A 28 -2.75 1.18 18.13
N GLU A 29 -3.25 2.14 18.89
CA GLU A 29 -2.83 2.45 20.27
C GLU A 29 -3.05 1.26 21.21
N SER A 30 -4.15 0.52 21.02
CA SER A 30 -4.43 -0.68 21.80
C SER A 30 -3.52 -1.87 21.44
N LYS A 31 -2.77 -1.78 20.34
CA LYS A 31 -1.90 -2.85 19.82
C LYS A 31 -0.42 -2.58 20.09
N CYS A 32 -0.02 -1.32 20.10
CA CYS A 32 1.33 -0.92 20.42
C CYS A 32 1.41 0.54 20.88
N ASN A 33 2.40 0.85 21.71
CA ASN A 33 2.76 2.22 22.06
C ASN A 33 3.34 2.94 20.83
N ILE A 34 2.49 3.67 20.10
CA ILE A 34 2.80 4.33 18.82
C ILE A 34 3.73 5.54 18.99
N GLU A 35 3.63 6.22 20.13
CA GLU A 35 4.38 7.45 20.44
C GLU A 35 5.87 7.20 20.69
N SER A 36 6.22 5.98 21.13
CA SER A 36 7.61 5.61 21.42
C SER A 36 8.24 4.82 20.28
N ALA A 37 9.44 5.26 19.87
CA ALA A 37 10.23 4.52 18.90
C ALA A 37 10.59 3.11 19.44
N PRO A 38 10.79 2.11 18.57
CA PRO A 38 11.11 0.77 19.02
C PRO A 38 12.55 0.64 19.53
N GLY A 39 12.75 -0.19 20.56
CA GLY A 39 14.05 -0.50 21.17
C GLY A 39 14.20 0.07 22.59
N GLN A 40 15.26 -0.31 23.29
CA GLN A 40 15.53 0.12 24.68
C GLN A 40 15.64 1.65 24.80
N HIS A 41 16.25 2.31 23.83
CA HIS A 41 16.41 3.77 23.79
C HIS A 41 15.25 4.50 23.07
N GLY A 42 14.08 3.88 22.98
CA GLY A 42 12.93 4.40 22.23
C GLY A 42 12.38 5.75 22.70
N GLN A 43 12.61 6.10 23.97
CA GLN A 43 12.18 7.36 24.58
C GLN A 43 13.11 8.53 24.26
N ARG A 44 14.33 8.27 23.79
CA ARG A 44 15.30 9.32 23.47
C ARG A 44 14.92 9.97 22.15
N ARG A 45 14.39 11.19 22.20
CA ARG A 45 14.12 12.02 21.01
C ARG A 45 15.41 12.69 20.57
N GLY A 46 16.00 12.22 19.47
CA GLY A 46 17.11 12.88 18.80
C GLY A 46 16.61 13.77 17.66
N ARG A 47 17.26 14.91 17.43
CA ARG A 47 17.01 15.75 16.25
C ARG A 47 17.48 14.99 15.00
N LEU A 48 16.59 14.82 14.03
CA LEU A 48 16.95 14.22 12.74
C LEU A 48 17.75 15.23 11.91
N SER A 49 18.76 14.74 11.19
CA SER A 49 19.40 15.50 10.12
C SER A 49 18.49 15.58 8.89
N GLU A 50 18.79 16.47 7.95
CA GLU A 50 18.05 16.60 6.70
C GLU A 50 18.00 15.27 5.92
N TYR A 51 19.15 14.61 5.75
CA TYR A 51 19.21 13.26 5.18
C TYR A 51 18.37 12.25 5.98
N GLY A 52 18.36 12.37 7.31
CA GLY A 52 17.54 11.53 8.19
C GLY A 52 16.05 11.68 7.89
N THR A 53 15.58 12.92 7.72
CA THR A 53 14.19 13.26 7.39
C THR A 53 13.79 12.69 6.02
N GLN A 54 14.60 12.95 4.98
CA GLN A 54 14.40 12.41 3.63
C GLN A 54 14.36 10.87 3.63
N LEU A 55 15.29 10.24 4.36
CA LEU A 55 15.33 8.79 4.50
C LEU A 55 14.08 8.25 5.21
N ARG A 56 13.61 8.89 6.28
CA ARG A 56 12.38 8.45 6.97
C ARG A 56 11.18 8.51 6.04
N GLU A 57 11.03 9.58 5.27
CA GLU A 57 9.91 9.73 4.34
C GLU A 57 9.89 8.63 3.28
N LYS A 58 11.04 8.35 2.66
CA LYS A 58 11.19 7.19 1.76
C LYS A 58 10.82 5.88 2.45
N GLN A 59 11.36 5.65 3.65
CA GLN A 59 11.11 4.40 4.38
C GLN A 59 9.64 4.24 4.76
N LYS A 60 8.94 5.31 5.11
CA LYS A 60 7.50 5.34 5.39
C LYS A 60 6.72 4.84 4.19
N VAL A 61 6.89 5.45 3.02
CA VAL A 61 6.22 5.05 1.78
C VAL A 61 6.56 3.60 1.40
N ARG A 62 7.83 3.22 1.43
CA ARG A 62 8.25 1.84 1.17
C ARG A 62 7.56 0.82 2.06
N ARG A 63 7.35 1.14 3.33
CA ARG A 63 6.72 0.24 4.31
C ARG A 63 5.21 0.18 4.13
N ILE A 64 4.55 1.29 3.81
CA ILE A 64 3.11 1.34 3.50
C ILE A 64 2.80 0.35 2.37
N TYR A 65 3.51 0.46 1.24
CA TYR A 65 3.29 -0.42 0.09
C TYR A 65 3.99 -1.79 0.19
N GLY A 66 4.86 -1.99 1.19
CA GLY A 66 5.59 -3.24 1.38
C GLY A 66 6.61 -3.55 0.28
N VAL A 67 7.23 -2.52 -0.30
CA VAL A 67 8.15 -2.61 -1.45
C VAL A 67 9.63 -2.59 -0.99
N LEU A 68 10.43 -3.50 -1.53
CA LEU A 68 11.88 -3.55 -1.26
C LEU A 68 12.64 -2.47 -2.01
N GLU A 69 13.81 -2.07 -1.50
CA GLU A 69 14.56 -0.91 -2.00
C GLU A 69 14.85 -0.99 -3.50
N ARG A 70 15.35 -2.13 -3.98
CA ARG A 70 15.65 -2.32 -5.42
C ARG A 70 14.43 -2.11 -6.30
N GLN A 71 13.27 -2.60 -5.88
CA GLN A 71 12.03 -2.44 -6.62
C GLN A 71 11.51 -0.99 -6.54
N PHE A 72 11.64 -0.36 -5.37
CA PHE A 72 11.24 1.04 -5.18
C PHE A 72 12.09 2.00 -6.01
N HIS A 73 13.41 1.77 -6.05
CA HIS A 73 14.33 2.51 -6.93
C HIS A 73 13.96 2.35 -8.41
N GLY A 74 13.55 1.13 -8.82
CA GLY A 74 13.02 0.88 -10.15
C GLY A 74 11.77 1.72 -10.46
N TYR A 75 10.85 1.85 -9.50
CA TYR A 75 9.68 2.72 -9.65
C TYR A 75 10.05 4.20 -9.73
N TYR A 76 11.02 4.65 -8.93
CA TYR A 76 11.52 6.03 -9.01
C TYR A 76 12.11 6.33 -10.40
N LYS A 77 12.96 5.44 -10.93
CA LYS A 77 13.53 5.61 -12.28
C LYS A 77 12.45 5.68 -13.36
N GLU A 78 11.44 4.81 -13.27
CA GLU A 78 10.32 4.84 -14.21
C GLU A 78 9.45 6.08 -14.05
N ALA A 79 9.24 6.56 -12.81
CA ALA A 79 8.53 7.81 -12.53
C ALA A 79 9.26 9.03 -13.11
N ALA A 80 10.59 9.09 -12.97
CA ALA A 80 11.43 10.17 -13.47
C ALA A 80 11.51 10.19 -15.00
N ARG A 81 11.31 9.04 -15.66
CA ARG A 81 11.26 8.92 -17.13
C ARG A 81 9.93 9.44 -17.70
N ARG A 82 8.85 9.39 -16.93
CA ARG A 82 7.52 9.82 -17.36
C ARG A 82 7.43 11.35 -17.36
N LYS A 83 6.58 11.89 -18.24
CA LYS A 83 6.27 13.32 -18.26
C LYS A 83 5.48 13.69 -16.99
N GLY A 84 5.58 14.94 -16.54
CA GLY A 84 4.89 15.44 -15.34
C GLY A 84 5.76 15.38 -14.08
N ALA A 85 5.14 15.55 -12.92
CA ALA A 85 5.83 15.59 -11.64
C ALA A 85 6.28 14.18 -11.20
N THR A 86 7.59 13.99 -10.99
CA THR A 86 8.18 12.70 -10.60
C THR A 86 7.58 12.12 -9.32
N GLY A 87 7.28 12.97 -8.33
CA GLY A 87 6.68 12.55 -7.05
C GLY A 87 5.28 11.96 -7.24
N GLU A 88 4.43 12.63 -8.01
CA GLU A 88 3.08 12.17 -8.34
C GLU A 88 3.11 10.88 -9.16
N ASN A 89 3.96 10.85 -10.19
CA ASN A 89 4.18 9.66 -11.02
C ASN A 89 4.62 8.44 -10.18
N LEU A 90 5.47 8.65 -9.17
CA LEU A 90 5.89 7.59 -8.25
C LEU A 90 4.71 7.05 -7.44
N LEU A 91 3.87 7.93 -6.90
CA LEU A 91 2.69 7.51 -6.13
C LEU A 91 1.67 6.78 -7.00
N GLN A 92 1.41 7.26 -8.22
CA GLN A 92 0.54 6.58 -9.19
C GLN A 92 1.03 5.17 -9.52
N LEU A 93 2.34 4.99 -9.74
CA LEU A 93 2.96 3.69 -9.99
C LEU A 93 2.84 2.73 -8.81
N LEU A 94 2.86 3.25 -7.58
CA LEU A 94 2.70 2.45 -6.36
C LEU A 94 1.23 2.08 -6.13
N GLU A 95 0.30 3.00 -6.39
CA GLU A 95 -1.14 2.76 -6.23
C GLU A 95 -1.67 1.79 -7.29
N SER A 96 -1.11 1.80 -8.50
CA SER A 96 -1.52 0.94 -9.63
C SER A 96 -1.03 -0.52 -9.51
N ARG A 97 -0.28 -0.87 -8.45
CA ARG A 97 0.13 -2.26 -8.19
C ARG A 97 -1.08 -3.13 -7.89
N LEU A 98 -1.14 -4.33 -8.46
CA LEU A 98 -2.24 -5.28 -8.24
C LEU A 98 -2.49 -5.59 -6.76
N ASP A 99 -1.46 -5.82 -5.95
CA ASP A 99 -1.66 -6.07 -4.52
C ASP A 99 -2.22 -4.86 -3.76
N ASN A 100 -1.90 -3.66 -4.20
CA ASN A 100 -2.45 -2.42 -3.66
C ASN A 100 -3.89 -2.19 -4.12
N VAL A 101 -4.20 -2.39 -5.41
CA VAL A 101 -5.56 -2.27 -5.94
C VAL A 101 -6.51 -3.24 -5.25
N VAL A 102 -6.10 -4.50 -5.05
CA VAL A 102 -6.88 -5.52 -4.30
C VAL A 102 -7.14 -5.08 -2.85
N TYR A 103 -6.18 -4.42 -2.21
CA TYR A 103 -6.35 -3.84 -0.87
C TYR A 103 -7.32 -2.65 -0.87
N ARG A 104 -7.18 -1.73 -1.84
CA ARG A 104 -8.05 -0.55 -1.99
C ARG A 104 -9.49 -0.93 -2.34
N MET A 105 -9.70 -2.00 -3.10
CA MET A 105 -11.02 -2.59 -3.38
C MET A 105 -11.63 -3.30 -2.16
N GLY A 106 -10.84 -3.54 -1.10
CA GLY A 106 -11.33 -4.15 0.14
C GLY A 106 -11.36 -5.67 0.14
N PHE A 107 -10.77 -6.35 -0.85
CA PHE A 107 -10.74 -7.83 -0.87
C PHE A 107 -9.77 -8.43 0.15
N GLY A 108 -8.86 -7.63 0.70
CA GLY A 108 -7.98 -8.02 1.82
C GLY A 108 -7.94 -6.94 2.90
N ALA A 109 -7.87 -7.35 4.17
CA ALA A 109 -7.90 -6.41 5.29
C ALA A 109 -6.61 -5.58 5.37
N THR A 110 -5.49 -6.14 4.90
CA THR A 110 -4.19 -5.48 4.78
C THR A 110 -3.56 -5.71 3.40
N ARG A 111 -2.58 -4.88 3.02
CA ARG A 111 -1.78 -5.08 1.79
C ARG A 111 -1.02 -6.41 1.79
N ALA A 112 -0.56 -6.88 2.95
CA ALA A 112 0.13 -8.16 3.07
C ALA A 112 -0.79 -9.36 2.78
N GLU A 113 -2.04 -9.28 3.22
CA GLU A 113 -3.07 -10.27 2.91
C GLU A 113 -3.51 -10.20 1.45
N SER A 114 -3.69 -8.98 0.91
CA SER A 114 -4.01 -8.76 -0.51
C SER A 114 -2.93 -9.34 -1.42
N ARG A 115 -1.65 -9.17 -1.05
CA ARG A 115 -0.52 -9.83 -1.73
C ARG A 115 -0.61 -11.35 -1.68
N GLN A 116 -1.06 -11.91 -0.56
CA GLN A 116 -1.25 -13.36 -0.42
C GLN A 116 -2.38 -13.86 -1.33
N LEU A 117 -3.50 -13.16 -1.40
CA LEU A 117 -4.60 -13.44 -2.34
C LEU A 117 -4.10 -13.50 -3.79
N VAL A 118 -3.35 -12.47 -4.21
CA VAL A 118 -2.75 -12.41 -5.55
C VAL A 118 -1.82 -13.61 -5.77
N SER A 119 -0.84 -13.82 -4.88
CA SER A 119 0.12 -14.91 -5.03
C SER A 119 -0.52 -16.30 -5.06
N HIS A 120 -1.64 -16.48 -4.35
CA HIS A 120 -2.35 -17.77 -4.27
C HIS A 120 -3.36 -17.95 -5.41
N LYS A 121 -3.25 -17.17 -6.50
CA LYS A 121 -4.10 -17.29 -7.70
C LYS A 121 -5.60 -17.11 -7.38
N ALA A 122 -5.92 -16.26 -6.40
CA ALA A 122 -7.29 -15.95 -6.00
C ALA A 122 -7.86 -14.72 -6.72
N ILE A 123 -7.03 -13.98 -7.47
CA ILE A 123 -7.40 -12.74 -8.16
C ILE A 123 -7.32 -12.94 -9.68
N THR A 124 -8.27 -12.36 -10.40
CA THR A 124 -8.30 -12.28 -11.85
C THR A 124 -8.29 -10.83 -12.32
N ILE A 125 -7.70 -10.60 -13.50
CA ILE A 125 -7.77 -9.34 -14.24
C ILE A 125 -8.36 -9.66 -15.61
N ASN A 126 -9.46 -9.01 -15.98
CA ASN A 126 -10.17 -9.24 -17.24
C ASN A 126 -10.45 -10.75 -17.48
N GLY A 127 -10.87 -11.46 -16.43
CA GLY A 127 -11.15 -12.90 -16.44
C GLY A 127 -9.93 -13.82 -16.38
N LYS A 128 -8.70 -13.32 -16.57
CA LYS A 128 -7.46 -14.11 -16.52
C LYS A 128 -6.84 -14.10 -15.13
N THR A 129 -6.36 -15.26 -14.66
CA THR A 129 -5.72 -15.35 -13.34
C THR A 129 -4.33 -14.72 -13.36
N VAL A 130 -4.08 -13.76 -12.47
CA VAL A 130 -2.77 -13.08 -12.35
C VAL A 130 -2.26 -13.26 -10.92
N ASN A 131 -1.02 -13.73 -10.78
CA ASN A 131 -0.40 -14.01 -9.49
C ASN A 131 0.82 -13.15 -9.17
N ILE A 132 1.05 -12.09 -9.94
CA ILE A 132 2.19 -11.18 -9.79
C ILE A 132 1.72 -9.94 -9.01
N PRO A 133 2.13 -9.75 -7.75
CA PRO A 133 1.69 -8.60 -6.94
C PRO A 133 2.08 -7.23 -7.51
N SER A 134 3.17 -7.18 -8.26
CA SER A 134 3.68 -5.96 -8.89
C SER A 134 3.14 -5.72 -10.29
N PHE A 135 2.15 -6.50 -10.74
CA PHE A 135 1.44 -6.24 -11.99
C PHE A 135 0.86 -4.82 -11.96
N GLN A 136 1.01 -4.08 -13.05
CA GLN A 136 0.52 -2.71 -13.18
C GLN A 136 -0.86 -2.71 -13.81
N VAL A 137 -1.88 -2.44 -12.99
CA VAL A 137 -3.28 -2.35 -13.41
C VAL A 137 -3.45 -1.10 -14.26
N GLN A 138 -4.14 -1.24 -15.39
CA GLN A 138 -4.42 -0.12 -16.30
C GLN A 138 -5.85 0.42 -16.10
N PRO A 139 -6.10 1.70 -16.43
CA PRO A 139 -7.46 2.23 -16.55
C PRO A 139 -8.36 1.32 -17.39
N GLY A 140 -9.55 1.02 -16.88
CA GLY A 140 -10.53 0.12 -17.50
C GLY A 140 -10.37 -1.36 -17.14
N ASP A 141 -9.28 -1.77 -16.47
CA ASP A 141 -9.11 -3.16 -16.06
C ASP A 141 -10.15 -3.57 -14.99
N VAL A 142 -10.74 -4.74 -15.20
CA VAL A 142 -11.66 -5.37 -14.25
C VAL A 142 -10.88 -6.34 -13.36
N VAL A 143 -10.76 -6.02 -12.08
CA VAL A 143 -10.14 -6.88 -11.07
C VAL A 143 -11.23 -7.61 -10.29
N ALA A 144 -11.17 -8.94 -10.24
CA ALA A 144 -12.19 -9.73 -9.55
C ALA A 144 -11.59 -10.85 -8.69
N VAL A 145 -12.36 -11.30 -7.72
CA VAL A 145 -12.06 -12.52 -6.96
C VAL A 145 -12.48 -13.73 -7.78
N ARG A 146 -11.54 -14.67 -7.96
CA ARG A 146 -11.79 -15.92 -8.67
C ARG A 146 -12.91 -16.71 -7.99
N GLU A 147 -13.77 -17.35 -8.78
CA GLU A 147 -14.97 -18.07 -8.30
C GLU A 147 -14.70 -18.99 -7.10
N LYS A 148 -13.68 -19.85 -7.20
CA LYS A 148 -13.27 -20.79 -6.13
C LYS A 148 -12.86 -20.11 -4.82
N SER A 149 -12.50 -18.83 -4.86
CA SER A 149 -12.03 -18.04 -3.71
C SER A 149 -13.09 -17.11 -3.15
N LYS A 150 -14.23 -16.89 -3.84
CA LYS A 150 -15.26 -15.94 -3.42
C LYS A 150 -15.80 -16.23 -2.02
N ASN A 151 -15.89 -17.50 -1.62
CA ASN A 151 -16.46 -17.92 -0.34
C ASN A 151 -15.44 -17.94 0.82
N GLN A 152 -14.22 -17.44 0.60
CA GLN A 152 -13.24 -17.35 1.69
C GLN A 152 -13.70 -16.32 2.73
N LEU A 153 -13.86 -16.75 3.98
CA LEU A 153 -14.26 -15.90 5.11
C LEU A 153 -13.41 -14.62 5.23
N ARG A 154 -12.11 -14.72 4.96
CA ARG A 154 -11.19 -13.57 5.01
C ARG A 154 -11.57 -12.43 4.05
N ILE A 155 -12.14 -12.76 2.88
CA ILE A 155 -12.53 -11.75 1.87
C ILE A 155 -13.84 -11.08 2.32
N VAL A 156 -14.77 -11.85 2.88
CA VAL A 156 -16.03 -11.33 3.42
C VAL A 156 -15.75 -10.34 4.55
N GLN A 157 -14.93 -10.74 5.53
CA GLN A 157 -14.51 -9.87 6.63
C GLN A 157 -13.72 -8.65 6.16
N ALA A 158 -12.89 -8.79 5.12
CA ALA A 158 -12.14 -7.66 4.56
C ALA A 158 -13.07 -6.62 3.91
N LEU A 159 -14.14 -7.05 3.23
CA LEU A 159 -15.13 -6.17 2.63
C LEU A 159 -15.91 -5.39 3.70
N GLU A 160 -16.27 -6.04 4.80
CA GLU A 160 -16.91 -5.39 5.96
C GLU A 160 -16.00 -4.30 6.54
N LEU A 161 -14.71 -4.61 6.74
CA LEU A 161 -13.72 -3.62 7.21
C LEU A 161 -13.48 -2.50 6.20
N ALA A 162 -13.57 -2.79 4.89
CA ALA A 162 -13.42 -1.79 3.85
C ALA A 162 -14.61 -0.82 3.80
N ALA A 163 -15.83 -1.30 4.06
CA ALA A 163 -17.02 -0.45 4.14
C ALA A 163 -16.88 0.66 5.19
N GLN A 164 -16.14 0.42 6.27
CA GLN A 164 -15.88 1.42 7.33
C GLN A 164 -14.82 2.47 6.95
N ARG A 165 -13.91 2.17 6.00
CA ARG A 165 -12.77 3.05 5.65
C ARG A 165 -13.08 4.06 4.53
N GLY A 166 -14.26 3.97 3.94
CA GLY A 166 -14.59 4.70 2.71
C GLY A 166 -13.97 4.02 1.47
N ARG A 167 -14.58 4.24 0.31
CA ARG A 167 -14.10 3.72 -0.97
C ARG A 167 -13.30 4.79 -1.70
N ALA A 168 -12.23 4.38 -2.38
CA ALA A 168 -11.43 5.26 -3.21
C ALA A 168 -12.21 5.69 -4.46
N GLU A 169 -12.21 6.99 -4.77
CA GLU A 169 -13.01 7.54 -5.88
C GLU A 169 -12.56 7.03 -7.25
N TRP A 170 -11.28 6.72 -7.43
CA TRP A 170 -10.72 6.18 -8.66
C TRP A 170 -11.00 4.69 -8.89
N LEU A 171 -11.72 4.04 -7.96
CA LEU A 171 -12.14 2.65 -8.05
C LEU A 171 -13.66 2.54 -8.04
N GLU A 172 -14.19 1.60 -8.80
CA GLU A 172 -15.59 1.17 -8.69
C GLU A 172 -15.60 -0.26 -8.16
N VAL A 173 -16.37 -0.54 -7.12
CA VAL A 173 -16.37 -1.85 -6.45
C VAL A 173 -17.79 -2.35 -6.26
N ASP A 174 -18.07 -3.51 -6.84
CA ASP A 174 -19.26 -4.32 -6.61
C ASP A 174 -18.92 -5.38 -5.54
N ALA A 175 -19.43 -5.14 -4.32
CA ALA A 175 -19.16 -6.00 -3.17
C ALA A 175 -19.87 -7.37 -3.28
N GLU A 176 -21.00 -7.44 -3.97
CA GLU A 176 -21.76 -8.69 -4.15
C GLU A 176 -21.05 -9.61 -5.14
N LYS A 177 -20.67 -9.06 -6.30
CA LYS A 177 -19.92 -9.81 -7.32
C LYS A 177 -18.46 -10.04 -6.95
N LYS A 178 -17.94 -9.29 -5.96
CA LYS A 178 -16.53 -9.28 -5.54
C LYS A 178 -15.62 -8.95 -6.72
N SER A 179 -16.01 -7.89 -7.44
CA SER A 179 -15.33 -7.37 -8.62
C SER A 179 -15.27 -5.86 -8.56
N GLY A 180 -14.29 -5.27 -9.22
CA GLY A 180 -14.19 -3.83 -9.35
C GLY A 180 -13.46 -3.41 -10.61
N VAL A 181 -13.68 -2.17 -11.00
CA VAL A 181 -13.04 -1.53 -12.16
C VAL A 181 -12.05 -0.50 -11.65
N PHE A 182 -10.83 -0.56 -12.18
CA PHE A 182 -9.84 0.49 -11.99
C PHE A 182 -10.16 1.62 -12.97
N LYS A 183 -10.87 2.67 -12.53
CA LYS A 183 -11.41 3.69 -13.44
C LYS A 183 -10.27 4.49 -14.07
N ASN A 184 -9.46 5.12 -13.24
CA ASN A 184 -8.32 5.94 -13.65
C ASN A 184 -7.19 5.81 -12.62
N ALA A 185 -5.98 6.25 -13.00
CA ALA A 185 -4.91 6.44 -12.03
C ALA A 185 -5.29 7.56 -11.05
N PRO A 186 -4.99 7.43 -9.75
CA PRO A 186 -5.34 8.44 -8.76
C PRO A 186 -4.57 9.74 -9.01
N GLU A 187 -5.24 10.86 -8.74
CA GLU A 187 -4.59 12.17 -8.69
C GLU A 187 -3.89 12.38 -7.35
N ARG A 188 -3.14 13.47 -7.19
CA ARG A 188 -2.45 13.73 -5.92
C ARG A 188 -3.43 14.03 -4.77
N SER A 189 -4.54 14.70 -5.08
CA SER A 189 -5.63 15.06 -4.15
C SER A 189 -6.33 13.85 -3.55
N ASP A 190 -6.35 12.75 -4.29
CA ASP A 190 -6.96 11.47 -3.92
C ASP A 190 -6.17 10.70 -2.85
N LEU A 191 -4.91 11.06 -2.66
CA LEU A 191 -3.97 10.36 -1.80
C LEU A 191 -3.73 11.12 -0.49
N SER A 192 -3.34 10.38 0.55
CA SER A 192 -3.05 10.96 1.87
C SER A 192 -2.03 12.12 1.74
N SER A 193 -2.38 13.26 2.34
CA SER A 193 -1.52 14.44 2.46
C SER A 193 -0.36 14.22 3.43
N ASP A 194 -0.37 13.13 4.22
CA ASP A 194 0.69 12.81 5.18
C ASP A 194 1.98 12.34 4.52
N ILE A 195 1.94 12.01 3.22
CA ILE A 195 3.11 11.63 2.44
C ILE A 195 3.69 12.88 1.78
N ASN A 196 4.99 13.12 2.00
CA ASN A 196 5.73 14.18 1.32
C ASN A 196 6.67 13.56 0.27
N GLU A 197 6.17 13.42 -0.94
CA GLU A 197 6.90 12.82 -2.06
C GLU A 197 8.13 13.63 -2.49
N SER A 198 8.16 14.95 -2.26
CA SER A 198 9.30 15.82 -2.64
C SER A 198 10.59 15.40 -1.93
N LEU A 199 10.51 15.06 -0.64
CA LEU A 199 11.65 14.58 0.14
C LEU A 199 12.21 13.25 -0.40
N ILE A 200 11.37 12.42 -1.02
CA ILE A 200 11.77 11.15 -1.62
C ILE A 200 12.50 11.41 -2.94
N VAL A 201 12.01 12.36 -3.73
CA VAL A 201 12.66 12.79 -4.97
C VAL A 201 14.03 13.38 -4.67
N GLU A 202 14.12 14.30 -3.72
CA GLU A 202 15.40 14.88 -3.26
C GLU A 202 16.42 13.80 -2.85
N LEU A 203 15.98 12.78 -2.12
CA LEU A 203 16.86 11.72 -1.65
C LEU A 203 17.52 10.92 -2.79
N TYR A 204 16.79 10.70 -3.89
CA TYR A 204 17.29 9.94 -5.04
C TYR A 204 17.98 10.80 -6.10
N SER A 205 17.83 12.12 -6.01
CA SER A 205 18.53 13.09 -6.85
C SER A 205 19.92 13.46 -6.31
N LYS A 206 20.28 12.98 -5.12
CA LYS A 206 21.61 13.13 -4.51
C LYS A 206 22.64 12.17 -5.11
#